data_AF-A0A3B3D4M8-F1
#
_entry.id   AF-A0A3B3D4M8-F1
#
_cell.length_a   1.000
_cell.length_b   1.000
_cell.length_c   1.000
_cell.angle_alpha   90.00
_cell.angle_beta   90.00
_cell.angle_gamma   90.00
#
_symmetry.space_group_name_H-M   'P 1'
#
loop_
_entity.id
_entity.type
_entity.pdbx_description
1 polymer ?
#
loop_
_entity_poly.entity_id
_entity_poly.type
_entity_poly.pdbx_seq_one_letter_code
_entity_poly.pdbx_strand_id
1 'polypeptide(L)' 'MRFRFCGDLDCPDWVLAEITTLAKMSSVKMKLLCVQVLKDLLGEGIDVSL' A
#
# COMPACT_ATOMS: atom_id res chain seq x y z
N MET A 1 -14.21 -12.26 3.33
CA MET A 1 -13.14 -13.16 2.84
C MET A 1 -11.99 -12.99 3.81
N ARG A 2 -11.41 -14.06 4.37
CA ARG A 2 -10.35 -13.91 5.38
C ARG A 2 -9.00 -13.73 4.69
N PHE A 3 -8.32 -12.63 5.00
CA PHE A 3 -7.03 -12.30 4.40
C PHE A 3 -5.91 -12.56 5.40
N ARG A 4 -4.91 -13.36 5.01
CA ARG A 4 -3.75 -13.66 5.87
C ARG A 4 -2.98 -12.40 6.31
N PHE A 5 -2.91 -11.40 5.44
CA PHE A 5 -2.24 -10.13 5.79
C PHE A 5 -3.05 -9.28 6.79
N CYS A 6 -4.33 -9.58 6.98
CA CYS A 6 -5.19 -9.00 8.02
C CYS A 6 -5.29 -9.87 9.28
N GLY A 7 -4.42 -10.89 9.45
CA GLY A 7 -4.50 -11.82 10.58
C GLY A 7 -5.76 -12.70 10.55
N ASP A 8 -6.15 -13.15 9.36
CA ASP A 8 -7.37 -13.93 9.12
C ASP A 8 -8.69 -13.20 9.43
N LEU A 9 -8.64 -11.87 9.54
CA LEU A 9 -9.79 -10.99 9.63
C LEU A 9 -10.23 -10.51 8.23
N ASP A 10 -11.37 -9.84 8.18
CA ASP A 10 -11.78 -9.10 6.99
C ASP A 10 -10.88 -7.86 6.80
N CYS A 11 -10.65 -7.55 5.53
CA CYS A 11 -9.87 -6.39 5.13
C CYS A 11 -10.73 -5.13 5.21
N PRO A 12 -10.18 -3.97 5.62
CA PRO A 12 -10.94 -2.72 5.55
C PRO A 12 -11.39 -2.39 4.12
N ASP A 13 -12.59 -1.80 3.99
CA ASP A 13 -13.27 -1.59 2.71
C ASP A 13 -12.43 -0.78 1.70
N TRP A 14 -11.69 0.22 2.16
CA TRP A 14 -10.84 1.06 1.30
C TRP A 14 -9.68 0.26 0.67
N VAL A 15 -9.12 -0.73 1.36
CA VAL A 15 -8.10 -1.63 0.78
C VAL A 15 -8.77 -2.59 -0.19
N LEU A 16 -9.93 -3.12 0.18
CA LEU A 16 -10.64 -4.10 -0.63
C LEU A 16 -11.06 -3.51 -1.98
N ALA A 17 -11.48 -2.24 -2.01
CA ALA A 17 -11.79 -1.51 -3.24
C ALA A 17 -10.57 -1.45 -4.19
N GLU A 18 -9.36 -1.27 -3.65
CA GLU A 18 -8.13 -1.10 -4.44
C GLU A 18 -7.27 -2.37 -4.57
N ILE A 19 -7.72 -3.51 -4.02
CA ILE A 19 -6.90 -4.72 -3.95
C ILE A 19 -6.47 -5.22 -5.34
N THR A 20 -7.32 -5.03 -6.35
CA THR A 20 -7.01 -5.41 -7.74
C THR A 20 -5.98 -4.49 -8.39
N THR A 21 -5.96 -3.21 -8.00
CA THR A 21 -4.95 -2.23 -8.39
C THR A 21 -3.61 -2.59 -7.75
N LEU A 22 -3.62 -2.85 -6.44
CA LEU A 22 -2.43 -3.24 -5.67
C LEU A 22 -1.82 -4.56 -6.16
N ALA A 23 -2.65 -5.56 -6.50
CA ALA A 23 -2.18 -6.87 -6.97
C ALA A 23 -1.48 -6.83 -8.34
N LYS A 24 -1.74 -5.82 -9.17
CA LYS A 24 -1.06 -5.62 -10.47
C LYS A 24 0.31 -4.97 -10.36
N MET A 25 0.63 -4.40 -9.19
CA MET A 25 1.87 -3.68 -8.96
C MET A 25 3.01 -4.65 -8.68
N SER A 26 4.21 -4.37 -9.23
CA SER A 26 5.39 -5.17 -8.91
C SER A 26 5.83 -4.94 -7.46
N SER A 27 6.49 -5.93 -6.88
CA SER A 27 7.06 -5.83 -5.52
C SER A 27 8.02 -4.63 -5.37
N VAL A 28 8.75 -4.28 -6.44
CA VAL A 28 9.63 -3.10 -6.48
C VAL A 28 8.82 -1.81 -6.35
N LYS A 29 7.75 -1.66 -7.15
CA LYS A 29 6.88 -0.47 -7.08
C LYS A 29 6.16 -0.37 -5.73
N MET A 30 5.70 -1.49 -5.19
CA MET A 30 5.08 -1.53 -3.86
C MET A 30 6.06 -1.07 -2.77
N LYS A 31 7.34 -1.49 -2.85
CA LYS A 31 8.38 -1.01 -1.94
C LYS A 31 8.59 0.49 -2.05
N LEU A 32 8.66 1.05 -3.26
CA LEU A 32 8.82 2.50 -3.47
C LEU A 32 7.63 3.28 -2.91
N LEU A 33 6.40 2.79 -3.12
CA LEU A 33 5.20 3.37 -2.52
C LEU A 33 5.30 3.42 -0.99
N CYS A 34 5.70 2.31 -0.35
CA CYS A 34 5.88 2.27 1.10
C CYS A 34 6.95 3.28 1.58
N VAL A 35 8.04 3.46 0.84
CA VAL A 35 9.06 4.47 1.17
C VAL A 35 8.48 5.88 1.11
N GLN A 36 7.68 6.21 0.09
CA GLN A 36 7.04 7.53 -0.01
C GLN A 36 6.04 7.77 1.11
N VAL A 37 5.22 6.77 1.46
CA VAL A 37 4.30 6.86 2.61
C VAL A 37 5.06 7.09 3.91
N LEU A 38 6.18 6.39 4.12
CA LEU A 38 7.02 6.59 5.30
C LEU A 38 7.61 8.00 5.35
N LYS A 39 8.13 8.52 4.23
CA LYS A 39 8.65 9.89 4.16
C LYS A 39 7.58 10.93 4.51
N ASP A 40 6.37 10.76 3.99
CA ASP A 40 5.24 11.64 4.30
C ASP A 40 4.90 11.61 5.80
N LEU A 41 4.82 10.41 6.39
CA LEU A 41 4.58 10.25 7.82
C LEU A 41 5.66 10.88 8.71
N LEU A 42 6.91 10.92 8.23
CA LEU A 42 8.05 11.56 8.91
C LEU A 42 8.14 13.07 8.63
N GLY A 43 7.27 13.63 7.79
CA GLY A 43 7.30 15.05 7.40
C GLY A 43 8.40 15.42 6.41
N GLU A 44 9.02 14.43 5.75
CA GLU A 44 10.07 14.63 4.73
C GLU A 44 9.49 15.00 3.36
N GLY A 45 8.16 14.90 3.20
CA GLY A 45 7.45 15.16 1.95
C GLY A 45 7.52 14.02 0.94
N ILE A 46 6.63 14.06 -0.04
CA ILE A 46 6.54 13.04 -1.11
C ILE A 46 7.33 13.53 -2.32
N ASP A 47 8.22 12.68 -2.81
CA ASP A 47 8.92 12.93 -4.07
C ASP A 47 8.01 12.54 -5.24
N VAL A 48 7.51 13.55 -5.95
CA VAL A 48 6.63 13.42 -7.13
C VAL A 48 7.40 13.44 -8.46
N SER A 49 8.74 13.45 -8.39
CA SER A 49 9.64 13.46 -9.55
C SER A 49 9.76 12.04 -10.14
N LEU A 50 8.65 11.55 -10.70
CA LEU A 50 8.57 10.28 -11.44
C LEU A 50 8.76 10.50 -12.94
#